data_AF-F0YRX2-F1
#
_entry.id   AF-F0YRX2-F1
#
_cell.length_a   1.000
_cell.length_b   1.000
_cell.length_c   1.000
_cell.angle_alpha   90.00
_cell.angle_beta   90.00
_cell.angle_gamma   90.00
#
_symmetry.space_group_name_H-M   'P 1'
#
loop_
_entity.id
_entity.type
_entity.pdbx_description
1 polymer ?
#
loop_
_entity_poly.entity_id
_entity_poly.type
_entity_poly.pdbx_seq_one_letter_code
_entity_poly.pdbx_strand_id
1 'polypeptide(L)' 'MFRSQYDTDVTVWSPQGRLLQVEYAMEAVKQGSACLGIVGEGCVVLAALKR' A
#
# COMPACT_ATOMS: atom_id res chain seq x y z
N MET A 1 17.83 -8.56 16.97
CA MET A 1 16.94 -7.93 15.96
C MET A 1 17.82 -7.30 14.91
N PHE A 2 17.81 -7.79 13.67
CA PHE A 2 18.46 -7.08 12.57
C PHE A 2 17.67 -5.80 12.33
N ARG A 3 18.19 -4.66 12.79
CA ARG A 3 17.65 -3.35 12.45
C ARG A 3 17.93 -3.17 10.96
N SER A 4 16.90 -3.16 10.12
CA SER A 4 17.07 -2.73 8.73
C SER A 4 17.41 -1.25 8.76
N GLN A 5 18.66 -0.90 8.47
CA GLN A 5 19.13 0.48 8.58
C GLN A 5 18.48 1.42 7.54
N TYR A 6 17.73 0.84 6.58
CA TYR A 6 17.19 1.50 5.41
C TYR A 6 15.66 1.61 5.42
N ASP A 7 15.01 1.19 6.51
CA ASP A 7 13.56 1.24 6.62
C ASP A 7 13.06 2.27 7.62
N THR A 8 13.88 3.22 8.05
CA THR A 8 13.45 4.24 9.02
C THR A 8 12.83 5.47 8.36
N ASP A 9 13.36 5.88 7.21
CA ASP A 9 12.93 7.09 6.50
C ASP A 9 12.39 6.77 5.09
N VAL A 10 11.46 7.61 4.60
CA VAL A 10 10.81 7.42 3.28
C VAL A 10 11.72 7.78 2.10
N THR A 11 12.79 8.53 2.35
CA THR A 11 13.73 9.02 1.33
C THR A 11 14.99 8.17 1.22
N VAL A 12 15.12 7.13 2.05
CA VAL A 12 16.29 6.26 2.08
C VAL A 12 16.07 5.04 1.20
N TRP A 13 16.97 4.85 0.24
CA TRP A 13 17.00 3.68 -0.63
C TRP A 13 17.73 2.53 0.04
N SER A 14 17.17 1.32 -0.06
CA SER A 14 17.88 0.11 0.34
C SER A 14 19.03 -0.21 -0.63
N PRO A 15 20.03 -1.03 -0.24
CA PRO A 15 21.08 -1.49 -1.14
C PRO A 15 20.56 -2.26 -2.38
N GLN A 16 19.32 -2.74 -2.32
CA GLN A 16 18.64 -3.42 -3.42
C GLN A 16 17.83 -2.45 -4.30
N GLY A 17 17.89 -1.14 -4.06
CA GLY A 17 17.15 -0.12 -4.81
C GLY A 17 15.66 -0.10 -4.49
N ARG A 18 15.26 -0.44 -3.25
CA ARG A 18 13.85 -0.46 -2.82
C ARG A 18 13.60 0.62 -1.77
N LEU A 19 12.38 1.16 -1.75
CA LEU A 19 11.88 2.06 -0.71
C LEU A 19 11.02 1.28 0.27
N LEU A 20 11.66 0.72 1.30
CA LEU A 20 11.03 -0.22 2.23
C LEU A 20 9.82 0.40 2.94
N GLN A 21 9.89 1.70 3.29
CA GLN A 21 8.77 2.42 3.91
C GLN A 21 7.53 2.51 3.00
N VAL A 22 7.70 2.68 1.69
CA VAL A 22 6.58 2.72 0.73
C VAL A 22 5.95 1.33 0.59
N GLU A 23 6.77 0.29 0.58
CA GLU A 23 6.29 -1.08 0.48
C GLU A 23 5.53 -1.52 1.75
N TYR A 24 5.99 -1.10 2.93
CA TYR A 24 5.25 -1.32 4.17
C TYR A 24 3.89 -0.60 4.16
N ALA A 25 3.82 0.61 3.60
CA ALA A 25 2.54 1.30 3.43
C ALA A 25 1.59 0.55 2.48
N MET A 26 2.11 -0.07 1.41
CA MET A 26 1.31 -0.94 0.53
C MET A 26 0.78 -2.18 1.26
N GLU A 27 1.56 -2.75 2.18
CA GLU A 27 1.10 -3.88 3.00
C GLU A 27 0.00 -3.45 4.00
N ALA A 28 0.09 -2.23 4.54
CA ALA A 28 -0.94 -1.68 5.42
C ALA A 28 -2.30 -1.55 4.72
N VAL A 29 -2.34 -1.27 3.41
CA VAL A 29 -3.59 -1.24 2.63
C VAL A 29 -4.33 -2.59 2.68
N LYS A 30 -3.59 -3.72 2.70
CA LYS A 30 -4.19 -5.06 2.77
C LYS A 30 -4.86 -5.38 4.10
N GLN A 31 -4.57 -4.61 5.15
CA GLN A 31 -5.25 -4.72 6.44
C GLN A 31 -6.62 -4.02 6.45
N GLY A 32 -6.93 -3.24 5.43
CA GLY A 32 -8.23 -2.58 5.27
C GLY A 32 -9.35 -3.54 4.82
N SER A 33 -10.59 -3.09 4.93
CA SER A 33 -11.74 -3.81 4.39
C SER A 33 -11.72 -3.82 2.86
N ALA A 34 -12.29 -4.86 2.25
CA ALA A 34 -12.35 -4.99 0.81
C ALA A 34 -13.23 -3.89 0.18
N CYS A 35 -12.74 -3.33 -0.94
CA CYS A 35 -13.43 -2.37 -1.78
C CYS A 35 -13.34 -2.81 -3.25
N LEU A 36 -14.39 -2.55 -4.03
CA LEU A 36 -14.50 -2.87 -5.45
C LEU A 36 -14.94 -1.62 -6.22
N GLY A 37 -14.28 -1.37 -7.35
CA GLY A 37 -14.69 -0.35 -8.31
C GLY A 37 -14.89 -0.94 -9.69
N ILE A 38 -15.98 -0.56 -10.37
CA ILE A 38 -16.29 -0.94 -11.75
C ILE A 38 -16.55 0.33 -12.54
N VAL A 39 -15.90 0.46 -13.70
CA VAL A 39 -16.10 1.55 -14.66
C VAL A 39 -16.87 1.01 -15.86
N GLY A 40 -18.02 1.62 -16.15
CA GLY A 40 -18.80 1.39 -17.38
C GLY A 40 -18.79 2.64 -18.27
N GLU A 41 -19.40 2.54 -19.44
CA GLU A 41 -19.40 3.61 -20.46
C GLU A 41 -20.07 4.91 -20.00
N GLY A 42 -21.05 4.83 -19.08
CA GLY A 42 -21.81 5.99 -18.59
C GLY A 42 -21.87 6.13 -17.08
N CYS A 43 -21.24 5.23 -16.32
CA CYS A 43 -21.26 5.28 -14.87
C CYS A 43 -20.04 4.61 -14.22
N VAL A 44 -19.82 4.96 -12.95
CA VAL A 44 -18.84 4.32 -12.08
C VAL A 44 -19.56 3.82 -10.84
N VAL A 45 -19.31 2.57 -10.47
CA VAL A 45 -19.86 1.95 -9.27
C VAL A 45 -18.73 1.66 -8.30
N LEU A 46 -18.87 2.11 -7.06
CA LEU A 46 -17.96 1.80 -5.95
C LEU A 46 -18.75 1.05 -4.87
N ALA A 47 -18.23 -0.09 -4.43
CA ALA A 47 -18.76 -0.87 -3.33
C ALA A 47 -17.66 -1.08 -2.29
N ALA A 48 -17.99 -0.91 -1.01
CA ALA A 48 -17.06 -1.11 0.10
C ALA A 48 -17.71 -1.97 1.18
N LEU A 49 -16.95 -2.90 1.75
CA LEU A 49 -17.38 -3.68 2.89
C LEU A 49 -17.19 -2.84 4.16
N LYS A 50 -18.29 -2.38 4.77
CA LYS A 50 -18.24 -1.73 6.08
C LYS A 50 -18.09 -2.79 7.17
N ARG A 51 -17.11 -2.59 8.05
CA ARG A 51 -16.88 -3.40 9.25
C ARG A 51 -17.23 -2.59 10.50
#